data_AF-A0A2B4R3Z3-F1
#
_entry.id   AF-A0A2B4R3Z3-F1
#
_cell.length_a   1.000
_cell.length_b   1.000
_cell.length_c   1.000
_cell.angle_alpha   90.00
_cell.angle_beta   90.00
_cell.angle_gamma   90.00
#
_symmetry.space_group_name_H-M   'P 1'
#
loop_
_entity.id
_entity.type
_entity.pdbx_description
1 polymer ?
#
loop_
_entity_poly.entity_id
_entity_poly.type
_entity_poly.pdbx_seq_one_letter_code
_entity_poly.pdbx_strand_id
1 'polypeptide(L)'
;MISFQTSTSVIKKPTTAARTPTVQIPRDLTTALVFLDSAGMDINAKTLLTVLAIRYTHNCNIDECAESIHNCSKDNATCSNSEGSFNCSCNPGYRGDGYNCTDIDECSQNIHNCSNITTTCSNTVGAFKCVCKPGFIGDVHNYTDIDECSQNSHNCSYKTATCNNSEGSFKCICKTGFSGDGHNCTGAIQ
;
A
#
# COMPACT_ATOMS: atom_id res chain seq x y z
N MET A 1 -46.72 25.25 41.53
CA MET A 1 -45.30 25.05 41.85
C MET A 1 -44.66 24.51 40.59
N ILE A 2 -43.66 25.10 39.93
CA ILE A 2 -42.61 26.03 40.32
C ILE A 2 -42.53 27.12 39.23
N SER A 3 -42.26 28.36 39.67
CA SER A 3 -42.20 29.59 38.90
C SER A 3 -40.88 29.73 38.13
N PHE A 4 -40.89 30.33 36.94
CA PHE A 4 -39.88 31.33 36.54
C PHE A 4 -40.52 32.39 35.63
N GLN A 5 -40.41 33.65 36.05
CA GLN A 5 -40.99 34.83 35.42
C GLN A 5 -40.11 35.39 34.29
N THR A 6 -40.82 35.87 33.25
CA THR A 6 -40.61 37.04 32.38
C THR A 6 -39.20 37.62 32.14
N SER A 7 -38.85 37.85 30.87
CA SER A 7 -38.31 39.14 30.43
C SER A 7 -38.42 39.33 28.91
N THR A 8 -39.33 40.20 28.51
CA THR A 8 -39.18 41.05 27.32
C THR A 8 -38.15 42.14 27.61
N SER A 9 -37.40 42.52 26.56
CA SER A 9 -36.43 43.62 26.47
C SER A 9 -35.06 43.35 27.10
N VAL A 10 -33.99 43.36 26.29
CA VAL A 10 -33.20 44.57 25.97
C VAL A 10 -32.31 44.24 24.77
N ILE A 11 -32.46 45.00 23.67
CA ILE A 11 -31.42 45.12 22.65
C ILE A 11 -30.24 45.81 23.32
N LYS A 12 -29.32 45.06 23.93
CA LYS A 12 -27.99 45.57 24.26
C LYS A 12 -27.15 45.44 23.01
N LYS A 13 -26.77 46.58 22.44
CA LYS A 13 -25.70 46.69 21.45
C LYS A 13 -24.38 46.52 22.20
N PRO A 14 -23.57 45.47 21.96
CA PRO A 14 -22.16 45.49 22.32
C PRO A 14 -21.40 45.93 21.08
N THR A 15 -20.82 47.12 21.19
CA THR A 15 -19.72 47.59 20.37
C THR A 15 -18.56 46.59 20.47
N THR A 16 -18.00 46.21 19.32
CA THR A 16 -16.69 45.56 19.02
C THR A 16 -16.81 44.26 18.20
N ALA A 17 -15.95 44.17 17.18
CA ALA A 17 -16.02 43.30 16.02
C ALA A 17 -16.11 41.79 16.34
N ALA A 18 -17.08 41.08 15.75
CA ALA A 18 -17.06 39.61 15.70
C ALA A 18 -17.96 39.06 14.58
N ARG A 19 -17.32 38.29 13.68
CA ARG A 19 -17.85 37.30 12.71
C ARG A 19 -19.15 37.64 11.96
N THR A 20 -19.03 37.70 10.63
CA THR A 20 -20.12 37.41 9.69
C THR A 20 -20.95 36.23 10.18
N PRO A 21 -22.29 36.34 10.27
CA PRO A 21 -23.13 35.23 10.69
C PRO A 21 -23.00 34.10 9.67
N THR A 22 -22.43 32.98 10.09
CA THR A 22 -22.44 31.75 9.31
C THR A 22 -23.89 31.29 9.24
N VAL A 23 -24.54 31.46 8.09
CA VAL A 23 -25.86 30.89 7.82
C VAL A 23 -25.70 29.38 7.82
N GLN A 24 -26.14 28.72 8.90
CA GLN A 24 -26.20 27.26 8.98
C GLN A 24 -27.33 26.79 8.08
N ILE A 25 -27.00 26.28 6.88
CA ILE A 25 -28.00 25.69 5.98
C ILE A 25 -28.43 24.35 6.58
N PRO A 26 -29.73 24.12 6.79
CA PRO A 26 -30.24 22.88 7.38
C PRO A 26 -29.88 21.66 6.51
N ARG A 27 -29.38 20.59 7.14
CA ARG A 27 -28.93 19.35 6.47
C ARG A 27 -30.06 18.37 6.14
N ASP A 28 -31.27 18.66 6.61
CA ASP A 28 -32.47 17.86 6.34
C ASP A 28 -33.67 18.77 6.03
N LEU A 29 -34.54 18.26 5.16
CA LEU A 29 -35.75 18.90 4.63
C LEU A 29 -36.69 19.34 5.76
N THR A 30 -36.76 18.58 6.85
CA THR A 30 -37.57 18.90 8.03
C THR A 30 -37.14 20.21 8.70
N THR A 31 -35.82 20.41 8.85
CA THR A 31 -35.28 21.62 9.47
C THR A 31 -35.36 22.81 8.52
N ALA A 32 -35.20 22.58 7.21
CA ALA A 32 -35.39 23.59 6.17
C ALA A 32 -36.81 24.18 6.19
N LEU A 33 -37.84 23.33 6.24
CA LEU A 33 -39.24 23.77 6.26
C LEU A 33 -39.56 24.68 7.45
N VAL A 34 -39.03 24.37 8.65
CA VAL A 34 -39.21 25.17 9.88
C VAL A 34 -38.60 26.58 9.73
N PHE A 35 -37.44 26.70 9.07
CA PHE A 35 -36.83 28.00 8.77
C PHE A 35 -37.64 28.83 7.76
N LEU A 36 -38.28 28.18 6.79
CA LEU A 36 -39.11 28.87 5.79
C LEU A 36 -40.47 29.31 6.35
N ASP A 37 -41.02 28.54 7.29
CA ASP A 37 -42.23 28.90 8.03
C ASP A 37 -42.01 30.15 8.91
N SER A 38 -40.87 30.22 9.60
CA SER A 38 -40.50 31.37 10.42
C SER A 38 -40.11 32.63 9.61
N ALA A 39 -39.75 32.46 8.33
CA ALA A 39 -39.52 33.55 7.38
C ALA A 39 -40.80 34.08 6.68
N GLY A 40 -41.97 33.48 6.95
CA GLY A 40 -43.25 33.95 6.42
C GLY A 40 -43.46 33.72 4.91
N MET A 41 -42.75 32.76 4.31
CA MET A 41 -42.88 32.46 2.87
C MET A 41 -44.23 31.78 2.56
N ASP A 42 -44.83 32.10 1.40
CA ASP A 42 -46.07 31.44 0.95
C ASP A 42 -45.82 30.02 0.45
N ILE A 43 -46.91 29.24 0.29
CA ILE A 43 -46.81 27.82 -0.05
C ILE A 43 -46.15 27.59 -1.41
N ASN A 44 -46.36 28.47 -2.39
CA ASN A 44 -45.73 28.32 -3.72
C ASN A 44 -44.24 28.64 -3.64
N ALA A 45 -43.84 29.65 -2.85
CA ALA A 45 -42.43 29.96 -2.59
C ALA A 45 -41.72 28.86 -1.78
N LYS A 46 -42.41 28.24 -0.81
CA LYS A 46 -41.91 27.06 -0.07
C LYS A 46 -41.76 25.85 -0.97
N THR A 47 -42.74 25.55 -1.83
CA THR A 47 -42.67 24.45 -2.80
C THR A 47 -41.59 24.70 -3.85
N LEU A 48 -41.45 25.92 -4.37
CA LEU A 48 -40.39 26.25 -5.32
C LEU A 48 -39.00 26.15 -4.68
N LEU A 49 -38.82 26.65 -3.46
CA LEU A 49 -37.55 26.60 -2.75
C LEU A 49 -37.20 25.20 -2.28
N THR A 50 -38.18 24.36 -1.91
CA THR A 50 -37.94 22.93 -1.62
C THR A 50 -37.61 22.14 -2.88
N VAL A 51 -38.26 22.40 -4.03
CA VAL A 51 -37.90 21.78 -5.31
C VAL A 51 -36.52 22.23 -5.79
N LEU A 52 -36.19 23.51 -5.64
CA LEU A 52 -34.85 24.02 -5.91
C LEU A 52 -33.83 23.43 -4.93
N ALA A 53 -34.15 23.36 -3.63
CA ALA A 53 -33.29 22.72 -2.63
C ALA A 53 -33.06 21.24 -2.96
N ILE A 54 -34.08 20.48 -3.39
CA ILE A 54 -33.94 19.08 -3.82
C ILE A 54 -33.03 18.98 -5.07
N ARG A 55 -33.16 19.91 -6.02
CA ARG A 55 -32.25 20.01 -7.19
C ARG A 55 -30.82 20.43 -6.80
N TYR A 56 -30.65 21.24 -5.75
CA TYR A 56 -29.36 21.68 -5.21
C TYR A 56 -28.73 20.67 -4.22
N THR A 57 -29.51 19.79 -3.59
CA THR A 57 -29.03 18.66 -2.78
C THR A 57 -28.66 17.44 -3.63
N HIS A 58 -29.01 17.44 -4.92
CA HIS A 58 -28.57 16.47 -5.90
C HIS A 58 -27.23 16.86 -6.57
N ASN A 59 -26.38 17.62 -5.87
CA ASN A 59 -24.95 17.71 -6.16
C ASN A 59 -24.12 17.40 -4.90
N CYS A 60 -24.52 16.38 -4.17
CA CYS A 60 -23.68 15.80 -3.13
C CYS A 60 -22.87 14.71 -3.80
N ASN A 61 -21.68 15.04 -4.29
CA ASN A 61 -20.71 13.99 -4.58
C ASN A 61 -20.45 13.26 -3.27
N ILE A 62 -21.05 12.08 -3.09
CA ILE A 62 -20.83 11.26 -1.90
C ILE A 62 -19.41 10.72 -2.06
N ASP A 63 -18.58 10.87 -1.03
CA ASP A 63 -17.27 10.25 -1.07
C ASP A 63 -17.39 8.78 -0.64
N GLU A 64 -17.61 7.90 -1.62
CA GLU A 64 -17.79 6.48 -1.33
C GLU A 64 -16.55 5.85 -0.70
N CYS A 65 -15.36 6.43 -0.96
CA CYS A 65 -14.09 6.01 -0.39
C CYS A 65 -14.00 6.38 1.09
N ALA A 66 -14.34 7.61 1.47
CA ALA A 66 -14.32 8.06 2.86
C ALA A 66 -15.38 7.36 3.72
N GLU A 67 -16.56 7.11 3.14
CA GLU A 67 -17.67 6.44 3.81
C GLU A 67 -17.53 4.90 3.79
N SER A 68 -16.49 4.35 3.14
CA SER A 68 -16.26 2.90 3.00
C SER A 68 -17.46 2.14 2.39
N ILE A 69 -18.17 2.77 1.46
CA ILE A 69 -19.34 2.22 0.75
C ILE A 69 -19.04 1.85 -0.70
N HIS A 70 -17.80 1.45 -0.98
CA HIS A 70 -17.35 0.97 -2.28
C HIS A 70 -17.12 -0.54 -2.27
N ASN A 71 -17.01 -1.13 -3.46
CA ASN A 71 -16.71 -2.56 -3.65
C ASN A 71 -15.31 -2.81 -4.24
N CYS A 72 -14.39 -1.84 -4.20
CA CYS A 72 -12.99 -2.06 -4.56
C CYS A 72 -12.38 -3.26 -3.82
N SER A 73 -11.39 -3.91 -4.43
CA SER A 73 -10.66 -5.01 -3.80
C SER A 73 -10.05 -4.55 -2.47
N LYS A 74 -10.46 -5.22 -1.37
CA LYS A 74 -10.23 -4.76 0.01
C LYS A 74 -8.77 -4.41 0.34
N ASP A 75 -7.84 -5.28 -0.01
CA ASP A 75 -6.41 -5.13 0.37
C ASP A 75 -5.50 -4.81 -0.84
N ASN A 76 -6.04 -4.93 -2.05
CA ASN A 76 -5.25 -4.94 -3.29
C ASN A 76 -5.64 -3.83 -4.28
N ALA A 77 -6.52 -2.91 -3.88
CA ALA A 77 -6.90 -1.75 -4.67
C ALA A 77 -7.04 -0.49 -3.83
N THR A 78 -6.88 0.65 -4.49
CA THR A 78 -7.10 1.99 -3.96
C THR A 78 -8.41 2.54 -4.54
N CYS A 79 -9.25 3.07 -3.65
CA CYS A 79 -10.46 3.81 -4.03
C CYS A 79 -10.12 5.29 -4.27
N SER A 80 -10.69 5.87 -5.32
CA SER A 80 -10.60 7.30 -5.63
C SER A 80 -12.00 7.84 -5.91
N ASN A 81 -12.39 8.87 -5.14
CA ASN A 81 -13.67 9.53 -5.34
C ASN A 81 -13.65 10.38 -6.62
N SER A 82 -14.74 10.41 -7.36
CA SER A 82 -14.92 11.15 -8.62
C SER A 82 -16.28 11.84 -8.62
N GLU A 83 -16.49 12.87 -9.44
CA GLU A 83 -17.79 13.56 -9.44
C GLU A 83 -18.92 12.63 -9.89
N GLY A 84 -19.79 12.25 -8.94
CA GLY A 84 -20.95 11.38 -9.18
C GLY A 84 -20.68 9.88 -9.09
N SER A 85 -19.48 9.44 -8.71
CA SER A 85 -19.13 8.02 -8.48
C SER A 85 -17.74 7.85 -7.83
N PHE A 86 -17.21 6.64 -7.82
CA PHE A 86 -15.83 6.32 -7.43
C PHE A 86 -15.15 5.43 -8.46
N ASN A 87 -13.82 5.42 -8.45
CA ASN A 87 -12.99 4.54 -9.26
C ASN A 87 -12.07 3.70 -8.39
N CYS A 88 -11.96 2.42 -8.72
CA CYS A 88 -11.05 1.47 -8.09
C CYS A 88 -9.86 1.22 -9.00
N SER A 89 -8.64 1.23 -8.45
CA SER A 89 -7.44 0.88 -9.20
C SER A 89 -6.59 -0.08 -8.39
N CYS A 90 -6.11 -1.15 -9.02
CA CYS A 90 -5.24 -2.10 -8.33
C CYS A 90 -3.98 -1.41 -7.79
N ASN A 91 -3.56 -1.81 -6.60
CA ASN A 91 -2.35 -1.31 -5.97
C ASN A 91 -1.11 -1.72 -6.81
N PRO A 92 0.02 -0.99 -6.69
CA PRO A 92 1.28 -1.42 -7.30
C PRO A 92 1.60 -2.88 -6.96
N GLY A 93 2.07 -3.65 -7.95
CA GLY A 93 2.29 -5.10 -7.82
C GLY A 93 1.05 -5.96 -8.11
N TYR A 94 -0.11 -5.36 -8.41
CA TYR A 94 -1.33 -6.09 -8.75
C TYR A 94 -1.88 -5.69 -10.13
N ARG A 95 -2.53 -6.63 -10.81
CA ARG A 95 -3.26 -6.43 -12.08
C ARG A 95 -4.73 -6.79 -11.93
N GLY A 96 -5.59 -6.09 -12.67
CA GLY A 96 -7.03 -6.32 -12.66
C GLY A 96 -7.83 -5.07 -12.98
N ASP A 97 -9.11 -5.10 -12.63
CA ASP A 97 -10.09 -4.03 -12.85
C ASP A 97 -10.31 -3.12 -11.63
N GLY A 98 -9.53 -3.29 -10.56
CA GLY A 98 -9.69 -2.57 -9.29
C GLY A 98 -10.70 -3.20 -8.31
N TYR A 99 -11.61 -4.05 -8.81
CA TYR A 99 -12.55 -4.83 -8.00
C TYR A 99 -12.01 -6.23 -7.73
N ASN A 100 -11.30 -6.80 -8.71
CA ASN A 100 -10.61 -8.07 -8.66
C ASN A 100 -9.14 -7.85 -9.03
N CYS A 101 -8.28 -7.74 -8.02
CA CYS A 101 -6.86 -7.52 -8.19
C CYS A 101 -6.07 -8.77 -7.85
N THR A 102 -5.23 -9.21 -8.78
CA THR A 102 -4.39 -10.40 -8.67
C THR A 102 -2.92 -10.01 -8.70
N ASP A 103 -2.11 -10.73 -7.93
CA ASP A 103 -0.67 -10.54 -7.85
C ASP A 103 -0.01 -10.62 -9.23
N ILE A 104 0.89 -9.68 -9.52
CA ILE A 104 1.75 -9.71 -10.70
C ILE A 104 2.96 -10.56 -10.36
N ASP A 105 3.13 -11.68 -11.07
CA ASP A 105 4.37 -12.44 -10.98
C ASP A 105 5.45 -11.80 -11.86
N GLU A 106 6.27 -10.93 -11.26
CA GLU A 106 7.32 -10.23 -11.99
C GLU A 106 8.40 -11.20 -12.51
N CYS A 107 8.62 -12.31 -11.82
CA CYS A 107 9.58 -13.35 -12.20
C CYS A 107 9.16 -14.08 -13.46
N SER A 108 7.90 -14.53 -13.52
CA SER A 108 7.35 -15.20 -14.71
C SER A 108 7.25 -14.28 -15.92
N GLN A 109 7.03 -12.98 -15.69
CA GLN A 109 6.93 -11.98 -16.76
C GLN A 109 8.28 -11.34 -17.15
N ASN A 110 9.38 -11.68 -16.45
CA ASN A 110 10.71 -11.08 -16.64
C ASN A 110 10.71 -9.54 -16.53
N ILE A 111 9.91 -8.98 -15.62
CA ILE A 111 9.81 -7.53 -15.36
C ILE A 111 10.45 -7.13 -14.02
N HIS A 112 11.58 -7.76 -13.70
CA HIS A 112 12.36 -7.52 -12.49
C HIS A 112 13.77 -7.05 -12.80
N ASN A 113 14.45 -6.49 -11.80
CA ASN A 113 15.84 -6.01 -11.89
C ASN A 113 16.86 -6.95 -11.22
N CYS A 114 16.49 -8.21 -10.96
CA CYS A 114 17.42 -9.19 -10.40
C CYS A 114 18.62 -9.47 -11.32
N SER A 115 19.81 -9.60 -10.71
CA SER A 115 21.04 -10.01 -11.40
C SER A 115 20.94 -11.48 -11.81
N ASN A 116 21.04 -11.76 -13.10
CA ASN A 116 21.06 -13.13 -13.64
C ASN A 116 22.31 -13.92 -13.24
N ILE A 117 23.37 -13.25 -12.75
CA ILE A 117 24.62 -13.90 -12.37
C ILE A 117 24.55 -14.36 -10.92
N THR A 118 24.22 -13.44 -10.01
CA THR A 118 24.39 -13.62 -8.56
C THR A 118 23.09 -13.76 -7.78
N THR A 119 21.94 -13.52 -8.41
CA THR A 119 20.64 -13.65 -7.75
C THR A 119 19.64 -14.47 -8.58
N THR A 120 18.58 -14.92 -7.92
CA THR A 120 17.41 -15.55 -8.52
C THR A 120 16.18 -14.76 -8.10
N CYS A 121 15.26 -14.52 -9.04
CA CYS A 121 13.99 -13.87 -8.75
C CYS A 121 13.08 -14.82 -7.96
N SER A 122 12.43 -14.30 -6.92
CA SER A 122 11.39 -14.97 -6.15
C SER A 122 10.18 -14.06 -6.07
N ASN A 123 9.05 -14.50 -6.63
CA ASN A 123 7.80 -13.76 -6.57
C ASN A 123 7.26 -13.74 -5.13
N THR A 124 6.63 -12.64 -4.73
CA THR A 124 5.96 -12.48 -3.44
C THR A 124 4.62 -11.78 -3.62
N VAL A 125 3.74 -11.82 -2.62
CA VAL A 125 2.43 -11.16 -2.75
C VAL A 125 2.61 -9.63 -2.78
N GLY A 126 2.27 -9.03 -3.93
CA GLY A 126 2.34 -7.60 -4.21
C GLY A 126 3.71 -7.05 -4.60
N ALA A 127 4.72 -7.92 -4.80
CA ALA A 127 6.08 -7.53 -5.16
C ALA A 127 6.95 -8.75 -5.51
N PHE A 128 8.24 -8.53 -5.81
CA PHE A 128 9.24 -9.59 -5.91
C PHE A 128 10.44 -9.35 -5.01
N LYS A 129 11.27 -10.39 -4.84
CA LYS A 129 12.58 -10.30 -4.19
C LYS A 129 13.65 -10.96 -5.06
N CYS A 130 14.83 -10.36 -5.07
CA CYS A 130 16.01 -10.98 -5.62
C CYS A 130 16.79 -11.66 -4.50
N VAL A 131 16.91 -12.98 -4.58
CA VAL A 131 17.58 -13.80 -3.55
C VAL A 131 18.96 -14.16 -4.07
N CYS A 132 20.00 -14.00 -3.25
CA CYS A 132 21.34 -14.45 -3.61
C CYS A 132 21.34 -15.94 -4.00
N LYS A 133 22.02 -16.26 -5.10
CA LYS A 133 22.30 -17.65 -5.45
C LYS A 133 23.21 -18.27 -4.39
N PRO A 134 23.22 -19.61 -4.25
CA PRO A 134 24.19 -20.29 -3.40
C PRO A 134 25.62 -19.81 -3.68
N GLY A 135 26.43 -19.65 -2.63
CA GLY A 135 27.79 -19.12 -2.72
C GLY A 135 27.89 -17.59 -2.66
N PHE A 136 26.77 -16.86 -2.60
CA PHE A 136 26.76 -15.41 -2.48
C PHE A 136 25.98 -14.93 -1.25
N ILE A 137 26.39 -13.78 -0.70
CA ILE A 137 25.67 -13.02 0.33
C ILE A 137 25.52 -11.56 -0.09
N GLY A 138 24.55 -10.85 0.51
CA GLY A 138 24.30 -9.44 0.26
C GLY A 138 22.96 -9.21 -0.44
N ASP A 139 22.93 -8.25 -1.37
CA ASP A 139 21.74 -7.87 -2.14
C ASP A 139 22.04 -7.74 -3.65
N VAL A 140 21.04 -7.31 -4.42
CA VAL A 140 21.12 -7.16 -5.89
C VAL A 140 22.19 -6.18 -6.37
N HIS A 141 22.53 -5.18 -5.56
CA HIS A 141 23.49 -4.12 -5.91
C HIS A 141 24.83 -4.29 -5.19
N ASN A 142 24.84 -4.94 -4.03
CA ASN A 142 26.01 -5.17 -3.20
C ASN A 142 26.05 -6.64 -2.77
N TYR A 143 26.64 -7.48 -3.60
CA TYR A 143 26.88 -8.89 -3.29
C TYR A 143 28.36 -9.14 -3.04
N THR A 144 28.64 -10.16 -2.24
CA THR A 144 29.98 -10.70 -2.05
C THR A 144 29.93 -12.21 -2.13
N ASP A 145 30.97 -12.77 -2.73
CA ASP A 145 31.26 -14.20 -2.70
C ASP A 145 31.45 -14.69 -1.25
N ILE A 146 30.94 -15.88 -0.94
CA ILE A 146 31.18 -16.54 0.33
C ILE A 146 32.49 -17.30 0.20
N ASP A 147 33.53 -16.88 0.91
CA ASP A 147 34.77 -17.65 0.95
C ASP A 147 34.63 -18.87 1.87
N GLU A 148 34.22 -20.01 1.30
CA GLU A 148 34.03 -21.24 2.07
C GLU A 148 35.34 -21.79 2.64
N CYS A 149 36.48 -21.48 2.01
CA CYS A 149 37.82 -21.83 2.48
C CYS A 149 38.20 -21.08 3.75
N SER A 150 37.98 -19.75 3.77
CA SER A 150 38.25 -18.92 4.95
C SER A 150 37.27 -19.16 6.09
N GLN A 151 36.01 -19.50 5.77
CA GLN A 151 34.98 -19.81 6.77
C GLN A 151 35.03 -21.26 7.27
N ASN A 152 35.89 -22.10 6.68
CA ASN A 152 35.98 -23.54 6.98
C ASN A 152 34.62 -24.24 6.90
N SER A 153 33.78 -23.82 5.94
CA SER A 153 32.44 -24.37 5.66
C SER A 153 32.44 -25.34 4.47
N HIS A 154 33.62 -25.71 3.97
CA HIS A 154 33.81 -26.66 2.88
C HIS A 154 33.92 -28.11 3.36
N ASN A 155 33.76 -29.05 2.42
CA ASN A 155 33.90 -30.49 2.63
C ASN A 155 35.11 -31.10 1.89
N CYS A 156 36.16 -30.31 1.60
CA CYS A 156 37.42 -30.86 1.08
C CYS A 156 38.06 -31.87 2.04
N SER A 157 38.82 -32.82 1.48
CA SER A 157 39.52 -33.81 2.29
C SER A 157 40.51 -33.16 3.25
N TYR A 158 40.24 -33.24 4.55
CA TYR A 158 40.93 -32.45 5.59
C TYR A 158 42.46 -32.56 5.56
N LYS A 159 43.00 -33.76 5.31
CA LYS A 159 44.46 -33.99 5.32
C LYS A 159 45.09 -33.97 3.93
N THR A 160 44.36 -34.43 2.93
CA THR A 160 44.91 -34.80 1.62
C THR A 160 44.48 -33.88 0.48
N ALA A 161 43.69 -32.84 0.76
CA ALA A 161 43.31 -31.81 -0.20
C ALA A 161 43.52 -30.39 0.34
N THR A 162 43.60 -29.43 -0.57
CA THR A 162 43.63 -27.98 -0.33
C THR A 162 42.36 -27.37 -0.88
N CYS A 163 41.71 -26.50 -0.11
CA CYS A 163 40.58 -25.69 -0.57
C CYS A 163 41.08 -24.47 -1.33
N ASN A 164 40.46 -24.16 -2.46
CA ASN A 164 40.68 -22.93 -3.21
C ASN A 164 39.34 -22.25 -3.49
N ASN A 165 39.17 -21.03 -2.99
CA ASN A 165 37.94 -20.28 -3.15
C ASN A 165 37.76 -19.81 -4.60
N SER A 166 36.53 -19.72 -5.07
CA SER A 166 36.19 -19.25 -6.40
C SER A 166 34.87 -18.48 -6.38
N GLU A 167 34.62 -17.63 -7.36
CA GLU A 167 33.36 -16.87 -7.34
C GLU A 167 32.13 -17.80 -7.43
N GLY A 168 31.28 -17.73 -6.40
CA GLY A 168 30.08 -18.52 -6.19
C GLY A 168 30.30 -19.94 -5.66
N SER A 169 31.54 -20.36 -5.36
CA SER A 169 31.83 -21.72 -4.87
C SER A 169 33.29 -21.92 -4.46
N PHE A 170 33.70 -23.17 -4.20
CA PHE A 170 35.10 -23.52 -3.95
C PHE A 170 35.50 -24.78 -4.73
N LYS A 171 36.81 -24.98 -4.88
CA LYS A 171 37.40 -26.20 -5.45
C LYS A 171 38.30 -26.88 -4.45
N CYS A 172 38.11 -28.18 -4.30
CA CYS A 172 39.02 -29.03 -3.56
C CYS A 172 40.05 -29.64 -4.51
N ILE A 173 41.33 -29.51 -4.19
CA ILE A 173 42.43 -30.01 -5.02
C ILE A 173 43.27 -30.96 -4.18
N CYS A 174 43.43 -32.21 -4.62
CA CYS A 174 44.30 -33.16 -3.93
C CYS A 174 45.73 -32.63 -3.85
N LYS A 175 46.36 -32.78 -2.68
CA LYS A 175 47.77 -32.41 -2.46
C LYS A 175 48.68 -33.32 -3.28
N THR A 176 49.90 -32.86 -3.55
CA THR A 176 50.93 -33.62 -4.26
C THR A 176 51.09 -35.03 -3.68
N GLY A 177 51.09 -36.05 -4.54
CA GLY A 177 51.14 -37.47 -4.15
C GLY A 177 49.77 -38.12 -3.90
N PHE A 178 48.68 -37.37 -4.03
CA PHE A 178 47.31 -37.89 -3.95
C PHE A 178 46.54 -37.63 -5.26
N SER A 179 45.57 -38.47 -5.55
CA SER A 179 44.66 -38.34 -6.69
C SER A 179 43.21 -38.61 -6.28
N GLY A 180 42.27 -37.95 -6.95
CA GLY A 180 40.84 -38.01 -6.65
C GLY A 180 40.09 -36.73 -7.02
N ASP A 181 38.91 -36.54 -6.45
CA ASP A 181 38.00 -35.39 -6.70
C ASP A 181 38.21 -34.22 -5.72
N GLY A 182 39.22 -34.30 -4.84
CA GLY A 182 39.47 -33.30 -3.79
C GLY A 182 38.68 -33.51 -2.51
N HIS A 183 37.54 -34.21 -2.56
CA HIS A 183 36.78 -34.63 -1.37
C HIS A 183 37.28 -35.98 -0.86
N ASN A 184 37.60 -36.89 -1.78
CA ASN A 184 38.23 -38.17 -1.56
C ASN A 184 39.53 -38.22 -2.36
N CYS A 185 40.66 -38.09 -1.66
CA CYS A 185 41.99 -38.17 -2.24
C CYS A 185 42.70 -39.41 -1.71
N THR A 186 43.06 -40.33 -2.61
CA THR A 186 43.82 -41.55 -2.29
C THR A 186 45.26 -41.38 -2.73
N GLY A 187 46.21 -41.94 -1.98
CA GLY A 187 47.63 -41.88 -2.33
C GLY A 187 47.87 -42.52 -3.70
N ALA A 188 48.34 -41.72 -4.64
CA ALA A 188 48.83 -42.23 -5.92
C ALA A 188 50.31 -42.54 -5.72
N ILE A 189 50.60 -43.64 -5.03
CA ILE A 189 51.93 -44.23 -5.08
C ILE A 189 51.96 -45.09 -6.34
N GLN A 190 52.63 -44.59 -7.38
CA GLN A 190 53.57 -45.40 -8.16
C GLN A 190 54.82 -44.54 -8.40
#